data_AF-J0RCV5-F1
#
_entry.id   AF-J0RCV5-F1
#
_cell.length_a   1.000
_cell.length_b   1.000
_cell.length_c   1.000
_cell.angle_alpha   90.00
_cell.angle_beta   90.00
_cell.angle_gamma   90.00
#
_symmetry.space_group_name_H-M   'P 1'
#
loop_
_entity.id
_entity.type
_entity.pdbx_description
1 polymer ?
#
loop_
_entity_poly.entity_id
_entity_poly.type
_entity_poly.pdbx_seq_one_letter_code
_entity_poly.pdbx_strand_id
1 'polypeptide(L)'
;MKREALLRELCKEARKRGVHYDQAPDAGKGSHYLVTFGDKTTVIKSGELTPLYVKTIKKQLGVSSFLNVFYLSQKRFHNSEEI
;
A
#
# COMPACT_ATOMS: atom_id res chain seq x y z
N MET A 1 10.96 6.08 -11.08
CA MET A 1 10.73 4.60 -10.92
C MET A 1 9.56 4.17 -11.78
N LYS A 2 9.56 2.96 -12.34
CA LYS A 2 8.42 2.46 -13.15
C LYS A 2 7.23 2.08 -12.27
N ARG A 3 6.00 2.25 -12.78
CA ARG A 3 4.75 1.82 -12.13
C ARG A 3 4.82 0.38 -11.66
N GLU A 4 5.30 -0.53 -12.50
CA GLU A 4 5.35 -1.97 -12.22
C GLU A 4 6.27 -2.28 -11.03
N ALA A 5 7.32 -1.48 -10.82
CA ALA A 5 8.17 -1.60 -9.64
C ALA A 5 7.41 -1.21 -8.37
N LEU A 6 6.60 -0.14 -8.42
CA LEU A 6 5.76 0.28 -7.29
C LEU A 6 4.70 -0.76 -6.95
N LEU A 7 4.02 -1.34 -7.96
CA LEU A 7 3.05 -2.42 -7.75
C LEU A 7 3.70 -3.64 -7.06
N ARG A 8 4.91 -4.03 -7.49
CA ARG A 8 5.66 -5.12 -6.85
C ARG A 8 6.01 -4.81 -5.39
N GLU A 9 6.39 -3.58 -5.08
CA GLU A 9 6.64 -3.14 -3.70
C GLU A 9 5.36 -3.22 -2.84
N LEU A 10 4.24 -2.70 -3.36
CA LEU A 10 2.96 -2.73 -2.65
C LEU A 10 2.49 -4.16 -2.41
N CYS A 11 2.61 -5.05 -3.40
CA CYS A 11 2.29 -6.47 -3.24
C CYS A 11 3.13 -7.14 -2.15
N LYS A 12 4.46 -6.89 -2.14
CA LYS A 12 5.35 -7.41 -1.10
C LYS A 12 4.96 -6.89 0.28
N GLU A 13 4.63 -5.61 0.38
CA GLU A 13 4.24 -4.97 1.63
C GLU A 13 2.90 -5.50 2.15
N ALA A 14 1.94 -5.73 1.25
CA ALA A 14 0.64 -6.31 1.59
C ALA A 14 0.80 -7.72 2.19
N ARG A 15 1.64 -8.56 1.56
CA ARG A 15 1.98 -9.89 2.07
C ARG A 15 2.63 -9.84 3.45
N LYS A 16 3.54 -8.90 3.68
CA LYS A 16 4.19 -8.71 5.01
C LYS A 16 3.20 -8.29 6.09
N ARG A 17 2.21 -7.47 5.74
CA ARG A 17 1.21 -6.95 6.67
C ARG A 17 -0.03 -7.85 6.80
N GLY A 18 -0.15 -8.89 5.97
CA GLY A 18 -1.32 -9.76 5.93
C GLY A 18 -2.60 -9.06 5.45
N VAL A 19 -2.48 -8.01 4.62
CA VAL A 19 -3.63 -7.24 4.11
C VAL A 19 -3.96 -7.61 2.66
N HIS A 20 -5.22 -7.43 2.28
CA HIS A 20 -5.67 -7.64 0.92
C HIS A 20 -4.96 -6.69 -0.06
N TYR A 21 -4.62 -7.19 -1.25
CA TYR A 21 -4.05 -6.42 -2.33
C TYR A 21 -4.69 -6.84 -3.65
N ASP A 22 -5.20 -5.85 -4.38
CA ASP A 22 -5.78 -6.05 -5.70
C ASP A 22 -5.33 -4.94 -6.67
N GLN A 23 -5.26 -5.29 -7.95
CA GLN A 23 -4.96 -4.35 -9.02
C GLN A 23 -5.86 -4.61 -10.23
N ALA A 24 -6.69 -3.61 -10.57
CA ALA A 24 -7.53 -3.66 -11.75
C ALA A 24 -6.91 -2.78 -12.86
N PRO A 25 -6.33 -3.40 -13.91
CA PRO A 25 -5.63 -2.67 -14.98
C PRO A 25 -6.57 -1.86 -15.88
N ASP A 26 -7.84 -2.26 -15.99
CA ASP A 26 -8.83 -1.68 -16.91
C ASP A 26 -9.92 -0.85 -16.22
N ALA A 27 -9.78 -0.59 -14.92
CA ALA A 27 -10.75 0.17 -14.13
C ALA A 27 -10.44 1.67 -14.04
N GLY A 28 -9.30 2.12 -14.57
CA GLY A 28 -8.88 3.53 -14.54
C GLY A 28 -9.01 4.24 -15.89
N LYS A 29 -9.29 5.55 -15.86
CA LYS A 29 -9.26 6.41 -17.06
C LYS A 29 -7.86 6.40 -17.68
N GLY A 30 -7.72 5.99 -18.95
CA GLY A 30 -6.48 6.09 -19.72
C GLY A 30 -5.37 5.10 -19.33
N SER A 31 -5.67 3.80 -19.25
CA SER A 31 -4.71 2.72 -18.92
C SER A 31 -4.06 2.86 -17.53
N HIS A 32 -4.71 3.60 -16.64
CA HIS A 32 -4.31 3.73 -15.25
C HIS A 32 -4.81 2.52 -14.45
N TYR A 33 -4.01 2.08 -13.49
CA TYR A 33 -4.38 0.95 -12.65
C TYR A 33 -5.12 1.47 -11.42
N LEU A 34 -6.25 0.85 -11.11
CA LEU A 34 -6.86 1.00 -9.80
C LEU A 34 -6.20 -0.02 -8.87
N VAL A 35 -5.67 0.43 -7.74
CA VAL A 35 -4.93 -0.42 -6.80
C VAL A 35 -5.58 -0.30 -5.43
N THR A 36 -5.97 -1.45 -4.88
CA THR A 36 -6.54 -1.59 -3.54
C THR A 36 -5.50 -2.22 -2.61
N PHE A 37 -5.33 -1.63 -1.43
CA PHE A 37 -4.42 -2.07 -0.37
C PHE A 37 -5.17 -2.00 0.97
N GLY A 38 -5.57 -3.15 1.51
CA GLY A 38 -6.53 -3.21 2.61
C GLY A 38 -7.82 -2.50 2.22
N ASP A 39 -8.24 -1.54 3.03
CA ASP A 39 -9.49 -0.79 2.84
C ASP A 39 -9.31 0.48 1.98
N LYS A 40 -8.14 0.66 1.38
CA LYS A 40 -7.75 1.89 0.68
C LYS A 40 -7.50 1.62 -0.78
N THR A 41 -8.03 2.49 -1.63
CA THR A 41 -7.89 2.39 -3.08
C THR A 41 -7.32 3.67 -3.66
N THR A 42 -6.44 3.57 -4.65
CA THR A 42 -5.90 4.71 -5.39
C THR A 42 -5.65 4.38 -6.86
N VAL A 43 -5.52 5.40 -7.69
CA VAL A 43 -5.24 5.27 -9.12
C VAL A 43 -3.77 5.58 -9.39
N ILE A 44 -3.08 4.65 -10.07
CA ILE A 44 -1.68 4.78 -10.43
C ILE A 44 -1.54 4.95 -11.94
N LYS A 45 -0.98 6.08 -12.36
CA LYS A 45 -0.71 6.38 -13.76
C LYS A 45 0.34 5.43 -14.36
N SER A 46 0.27 5.24 -15.67
CA SER A 46 1.25 4.46 -16.43
C SER A 46 2.61 5.17 -16.53
N GLY A 47 3.64 4.41 -16.89
CA GLY A 47 4.97 4.95 -17.19
C GLY A 47 5.82 5.25 -15.96
N GLU A 48 6.63 6.30 -16.08
CA GLU A 48 7.58 6.69 -15.03
C GLU A 48 6.93 7.58 -13.97
N LEU A 49 7.14 7.20 -12.72
CA LEU A 49 6.63 7.88 -11.55
C LEU A 49 7.73 8.72 -10.90
N THR A 50 7.39 9.98 -10.59
CA THR A 50 8.26 10.87 -9.82
C THR A 50 8.29 10.42 -8.35
N PRO A 51 9.41 10.64 -7.63
CA PRO A 51 9.52 10.27 -6.22
C PRO A 51 8.42 10.89 -5.35
N LEU A 52 8.02 12.13 -5.64
CA LEU A 52 6.93 12.82 -4.94
C LEU A 52 5.59 12.11 -5.14
N TYR A 53 5.28 11.69 -6.37
CA TYR A 53 4.04 10.98 -6.67
C TYR A 53 3.98 9.62 -5.97
N VAL A 54 5.10 8.88 -5.96
CA VAL A 54 5.24 7.62 -5.21
C VAL A 54 4.99 7.82 -3.72
N LYS A 55 5.57 8.88 -3.13
CA LYS A 55 5.36 9.24 -1.73
C LYS A 55 3.89 9.52 -1.43
N THR A 56 3.21 10.26 -2.32
CA THR A 56 1.77 10.54 -2.21
C THR A 56 0.93 9.27 -2.26
N ILE A 57 1.20 8.37 -3.22
CA ILE A 57 0.51 7.07 -3.31
C ILE A 57 0.68 6.27 -2.03
N LYS A 58 1.92 6.12 -1.55
CA LYS A 58 2.21 5.37 -0.32
C LYS A 58 1.52 5.99 0.89
N LYS A 59 1.38 7.32 0.94
CA LYS A 59 0.62 8.01 2.00
C LYS A 59 -0.88 7.71 1.90
N GLN A 60 -1.47 7.82 0.71
CA GLN A 60 -2.88 7.51 0.47
C GLN A 60 -3.20 6.08 0.91
N LEU A 61 -2.40 5.10 0.49
CA LEU A 61 -2.56 3.68 0.83
C LEU A 61 -2.16 3.32 2.27
N GLY A 62 -1.68 4.27 3.09
CA GLY A 62 -1.24 3.98 4.46
C GLY A 62 0.02 3.10 4.54
N VAL A 63 0.77 2.99 3.45
CA VAL A 63 2.05 2.27 3.38
C VAL A 63 3.18 3.11 3.96
N SER A 64 3.06 4.43 3.87
CA SER A 64 3.99 5.38 4.48
C SER A 64 4.11 5.14 5.98
N SER A 65 5.32 4.80 6.42
CA SER A 65 5.75 4.76 7.81
C SER A 65 5.75 6.17 8.42
N PHE A 66 4.57 6.73 8.63
CA PHE A 66 4.39 7.70 9.70
C PHE A 66 3.96 6.87 10.90
N LEU A 67 4.86 6.76 11.88
CA LEU A 67 4.72 6.05 13.14
C LEU A 67 3.25 5.82 13.53
N ASN A 68 2.76 4.60 13.33
CA ASN A 68 1.50 4.20 13.93
C ASN A 68 1.81 3.75 15.36
N VAL A 69 1.97 4.72 16.26
CA VAL A 69 2.13 4.50 17.71
C VAL A 69 0.98 3.61 18.24
N PHE A 70 -0.17 3.62 17.58
CA PHE A 70 -1.31 2.76 17.86
C PHE A 70 -1.08 1.28 17.52
N TYR A 71 -0.38 0.98 16.42
CA TYR A 71 -0.11 -0.42 16.01
C TYR A 71 0.90 -1.13 16.94
N LEU A 72 1.86 -0.37 17.48
CA LEU A 72 2.79 -0.87 18.51
C LEU A 72 2.07 -1.17 19.84
N SER A 73 0.97 -0.47 20.13
CA SER A 73 0.14 -0.74 21.31
C SER A 73 -0.65 -2.05 21.16
N GLN A 74 -1.35 -2.24 20.04
CA GLN A 74 -2.13 -3.46 19.77
C GLN A 74 -1.27 -4.73 19.75
N LYS A 75 -0.06 -4.67 19.17
CA LYS A 75 0.86 -5.82 19.12
C LYS A 75 1.45 -6.19 20.48
N ARG A 76 1.50 -5.26 21.44
CA ARG A 76 1.94 -5.55 22.81
C ARG A 76 0.87 -6.26 23.65
N PHE A 77 -0.42 -5.98 23.44
CA PHE A 77 -1.49 -6.60 24.23
C PHE A 77 -1.77 -8.06 23.84
N HIS A 78 -1.63 -8.44 22.57
CA HIS A 78 -1.92 -9.81 22.14
C HIS A 78 -0.84 -10.85 22.50
N ASN A 79 0.37 -10.43 22.89
CA ASN A 79 1.46 -11.34 23.29
C ASN A 79 1.56 -11.53 24.81
N SER A 80 0.68 -10.91 25.60
CA SER A 80 0.64 -11.05 27.06
C SER A 80 -0.45 -12.01 27.56
N GLU A 81 -1.19 -12.66 26.64
CA GLU A 81 -2.28 -13.59 26.98
C GLU A 81 -1.93 -15.07 26.69
N GLU A 82 -0.68 -15.36 26.27
CA GLU A 82 -0.15 -16.72 26.04
C GLU A 82 0.96 -17.10 27.05
N ILE A 83 0.73 -16.90 28.36
CA ILE A 83 1.54 -17.50 29.44
C ILE A 83 0.63 -18.31 30.35
#